data_AF-A0A6G1SRZ2-F1
#
_entry.id   AF-A0A6G1SRZ2-F1
#
_cell.length_a   1.000
_cell.length_b   1.000
_cell.length_c   1.000
_cell.angle_alpha   90.00
_cell.angle_beta   90.00
_cell.angle_gamma   90.00
#
_symmetry.space_group_name_H-M   'P 1'
#
loop_
_entity.id
_entity.type
_entity.pdbx_description
1 polymer ?
#
loop_
_entity_poly.entity_id
_entity_poly.type
_entity_poly.pdbx_seq_one_letter_code
_entity_poly.pdbx_strand_id
1 'polypeptide(L)'
;MPWRRRRSKNSSPSEPRPTSRAVNRRAKHRNPGTARRARTGPPVVVESAASSPPLPRLHALPQHVAIIMDGNGRWAQSRGLSRSDGHRAGAQAIRPVIERLGEHGVGVLTLFGLSTENLSRPRAEVQAILRLGSEFIDRHLQELDDAGVQLRHLGDRNQLPRPLRNKVEQAVARTAENDRMVVNLAVSYGGRADIVHAVRRLIEDGVRPEAVTEEAIACRLATDGLPEPDLLIRAGGERRISNFLVWQAAYAEYYFTETLWPDFGAAEVDEALGEYSRRQRRFGLVPSKQDRSDEALSGDAEPRT
;
A
#
# COMPACT_ATOMS: atom_id res chain seq x y z
N MET A 1 -75.17 -9.59 2.87
CA MET A 1 -75.50 -8.38 2.09
C MET A 1 -74.36 -8.07 1.13
N PRO A 2 -74.59 -8.17 -0.19
CA PRO A 2 -73.68 -7.61 -1.19
C PRO A 2 -74.41 -6.69 -2.20
N TRP A 3 -73.64 -5.91 -2.98
CA TRP A 3 -73.99 -5.19 -4.22
C TRP A 3 -74.74 -3.85 -4.19
N ARG A 4 -74.08 -2.80 -4.71
CA ARG A 4 -74.60 -1.74 -5.64
C ARG A 4 -73.38 -1.04 -6.29
N ARG A 5 -72.95 -1.40 -7.51
CA ARG A 5 -73.24 -0.80 -8.84
C ARG A 5 -73.07 0.73 -8.97
N ARG A 6 -72.14 1.18 -9.85
CA ARG A 6 -72.47 1.71 -11.19
C ARG A 6 -71.24 1.87 -12.12
N ARG A 7 -71.50 1.62 -13.41
CA ARG A 7 -70.67 1.78 -14.64
C ARG A 7 -70.48 3.30 -14.96
N SER A 8 -69.65 3.82 -15.88
CA SER A 8 -69.19 3.29 -17.18
C SER A 8 -68.12 4.17 -17.86
N LYS A 9 -67.42 3.55 -18.84
CA LYS A 9 -66.94 4.04 -20.16
C LYS A 9 -65.54 4.65 -20.32
N ASN A 10 -64.74 3.90 -21.10
CA ASN A 10 -63.84 4.26 -22.20
C ASN A 10 -62.95 5.50 -22.06
N SER A 11 -61.62 5.29 -22.09
CA SER A 11 -60.80 5.46 -23.30
C SER A 11 -59.32 5.17 -22.99
N SER A 12 -58.70 4.27 -23.75
CA SER A 12 -57.23 4.20 -23.87
C SER A 12 -56.78 5.37 -24.77
N PRO A 13 -55.56 5.92 -24.58
CA PRO A 13 -54.42 5.31 -25.27
C PRO A 13 -53.06 5.36 -24.53
N SER A 14 -52.20 4.43 -24.96
CA SER A 14 -50.73 4.52 -25.10
C SER A 14 -49.85 4.70 -23.86
N GLU A 15 -49.24 3.59 -23.44
CA GLU A 15 -47.94 3.57 -22.78
C GLU A 15 -46.85 4.17 -23.69
N PRO A 16 -45.90 4.96 -23.16
CA PRO A 16 -44.63 5.18 -23.82
C PRO A 16 -43.61 4.11 -23.39
N ARG A 17 -43.21 3.26 -24.34
CA ARG A 17 -41.95 2.51 -24.27
C ARG A 17 -40.78 3.52 -24.24
N PRO A 18 -39.76 3.36 -23.38
CA PRO A 18 -38.49 4.02 -23.60
C PRO A 18 -37.74 3.28 -24.72
N THR A 19 -37.57 3.98 -25.83
CA THR A 19 -36.79 3.60 -27.00
C THR A 19 -35.32 3.44 -26.64
N SER A 20 -34.74 2.30 -27.00
CA SER A 20 -33.32 2.11 -27.17
C SER A 20 -32.76 3.11 -28.18
N ARG A 21 -31.90 4.03 -27.74
CA ARG A 21 -30.98 4.73 -28.63
C ARG A 21 -29.57 4.58 -28.10
N ALA A 22 -28.81 3.82 -28.87
CA ALA A 22 -27.42 3.50 -28.67
C ALA A 22 -26.58 4.77 -28.47
N VAL A 23 -25.86 4.85 -27.35
CA VAL A 23 -24.61 5.58 -27.28
C VAL A 23 -23.50 4.56 -27.42
N ASN A 24 -23.22 4.22 -28.67
CA ASN A 24 -22.07 3.45 -29.07
C ASN A 24 -20.84 4.38 -28.98
N ARG A 25 -20.29 4.56 -27.78
CA ARG A 25 -18.92 5.05 -27.60
C ARG A 25 -18.07 3.84 -27.27
N ARG A 26 -17.35 3.36 -28.29
CA ARG A 26 -16.25 2.39 -28.19
C ARG A 26 -15.39 2.71 -26.97
N ALA A 27 -15.59 1.97 -25.88
CA ALA A 27 -14.54 1.72 -24.93
C ALA A 27 -13.50 0.90 -25.70
N LYS A 28 -12.41 1.53 -26.11
CA LYS A 28 -11.23 0.78 -26.56
C LYS A 28 -10.85 -0.12 -25.40
N HIS A 29 -11.06 -1.43 -25.59
CA HIS A 29 -10.48 -2.47 -24.76
C HIS A 29 -8.99 -2.16 -24.57
N ARG A 30 -8.63 -1.60 -23.42
CA ARG A 30 -7.28 -1.68 -22.91
C ARG A 30 -7.15 -3.09 -22.38
N ASN A 31 -6.33 -3.88 -23.06
CA ASN A 31 -5.92 -5.20 -22.67
C ASN A 31 -5.40 -5.14 -21.22
N PRO A 32 -6.01 -5.83 -20.23
CA PRO A 32 -5.48 -5.90 -18.87
C PRO A 32 -4.35 -6.94 -18.88
N GLY A 33 -3.20 -6.55 -19.44
CA GLY A 33 -2.15 -7.49 -19.79
C GLY A 33 -0.88 -6.79 -20.22
N THR A 34 -0.50 -5.74 -19.49
CA THR A 34 0.86 -5.24 -19.37
C THR A 34 0.88 -4.33 -18.16
N ALA A 35 0.97 -4.92 -16.96
CA ALA A 35 1.62 -4.20 -15.87
C ALA A 35 2.97 -3.74 -16.45
N ARG A 36 3.14 -2.43 -16.61
CA ARG A 36 4.37 -1.84 -17.12
C ARG A 36 5.44 -2.25 -16.11
N ARG A 37 6.16 -3.34 -16.41
CA ARG A 37 7.32 -3.80 -15.64
C ARG A 37 8.14 -2.56 -15.34
N ALA A 38 8.37 -2.26 -14.06
CA ALA A 38 9.33 -1.25 -13.67
C ALA A 38 10.58 -1.51 -14.52
N ARG A 39 10.99 -0.51 -15.30
CA ARG A 39 12.24 -0.64 -16.06
C ARG A 39 13.31 -0.76 -14.99
N THR A 40 14.08 -1.85 -15.01
CA THR A 40 15.22 -2.05 -14.12
C THR A 40 16.32 -1.06 -14.53
N GLY A 41 16.12 0.21 -14.18
CA GLY A 41 17.22 1.18 -14.12
C GLY A 41 18.17 0.79 -12.99
N PRO A 42 19.38 1.36 -12.93
CA PRO A 42 20.27 1.18 -11.79
C PRO A 42 19.55 1.39 -10.44
N PRO A 43 20.02 0.77 -9.34
CA PRO A 43 19.43 0.96 -8.03
C PRO A 43 19.27 2.44 -7.67
N VAL A 44 18.26 2.77 -6.86
CA VAL A 44 18.06 4.11 -6.31
C VAL A 44 19.25 4.41 -5.40
N VAL A 45 20.27 5.07 -5.95
CA VAL A 45 21.42 5.55 -5.18
C VAL A 45 21.16 7.01 -4.86
N VAL A 46 20.61 7.26 -3.67
CA VAL A 46 20.61 8.60 -3.10
C VAL A 46 22.00 8.78 -2.48
N GLU A 47 22.75 9.81 -2.88
CA GLU A 47 24.08 10.05 -2.31
C GLU A 47 24.01 10.11 -0.77
N SER A 48 24.74 9.19 -0.13
CA SER A 48 24.92 9.08 1.31
C SER A 48 26.41 8.95 1.61
N ALA A 49 26.90 9.73 2.57
CA ALA A 49 28.32 9.87 2.91
C ALA A 49 28.88 8.72 3.80
N ALA A 50 28.26 7.54 3.80
CA ALA A 50 28.78 6.34 4.44
C ALA A 50 28.48 5.12 3.57
N SER A 51 29.48 4.28 3.31
CA SER A 51 29.32 3.03 2.54
C SER A 51 28.30 2.12 3.23
N SER A 52 27.11 1.96 2.65
CA SER A 52 26.15 0.93 3.05
C SER A 52 26.84 -0.44 3.11
N PRO A 53 26.45 -1.34 4.04
CA PRO A 53 26.96 -2.71 4.05
C PRO A 53 26.59 -3.42 2.73
N PRO A 54 27.42 -4.38 2.26
CA PRO A 54 27.13 -5.12 1.04
C PRO A 54 25.76 -5.80 1.12
N LEU A 55 25.06 -5.86 -0.01
CA LEU A 55 23.73 -6.50 -0.08
C LEU A 55 23.86 -8.02 0.16
N PRO A 56 23.03 -8.62 1.03
CA PRO A 56 22.97 -10.08 1.14
C PRO A 56 22.46 -10.71 -0.16
N ARG A 57 22.87 -11.95 -0.43
CA ARG A 57 22.31 -12.71 -1.56
C ARG A 57 20.89 -13.17 -1.21
N LEU A 58 19.92 -12.78 -2.02
CA LEU A 58 18.53 -13.19 -1.92
C LEU A 58 18.16 -14.07 -3.12
N HIS A 59 17.38 -15.12 -2.88
CA HIS A 59 16.86 -16.04 -3.90
C HIS A 59 15.50 -15.59 -4.44
N ALA A 60 14.76 -14.79 -3.69
CA ALA A 60 13.51 -14.16 -4.10
C ALA A 60 13.40 -12.75 -3.49
N LEU A 61 12.80 -11.83 -4.24
CA LEU A 61 12.62 -10.43 -3.83
C LEU A 61 11.15 -10.01 -3.98
N PRO A 62 10.55 -9.35 -2.98
CA PRO A 62 9.21 -8.80 -3.11
C PRO A 62 9.22 -7.64 -4.12
N GLN A 63 8.23 -7.61 -5.02
CA GLN A 63 8.01 -6.46 -5.91
C GLN A 63 7.43 -5.28 -5.15
N HIS A 64 6.59 -5.56 -4.14
CA HIS A 64 5.94 -4.56 -3.31
C HIS A 64 6.08 -4.91 -1.83
N VAL A 65 6.70 -3.99 -1.07
CA VAL A 65 6.81 -4.03 0.39
C VAL A 65 5.86 -3.00 1.02
N ALA A 66 5.08 -3.41 2.01
CA ALA A 66 4.24 -2.52 2.81
C ALA A 66 4.76 -2.49 4.26
N ILE A 67 4.90 -1.30 4.87
CA ILE A 67 5.47 -1.17 6.22
C ILE A 67 4.56 -0.40 7.15
N ILE A 68 4.25 -1.00 8.30
CA ILE A 68 3.60 -0.34 9.44
C ILE A 68 4.70 0.19 10.38
N MET A 69 4.84 1.52 10.41
CA MET A 69 5.88 2.26 11.13
C MET A 69 5.52 2.46 12.63
N ASP A 70 5.33 1.38 13.36
CA ASP A 70 4.92 1.40 14.77
C ASP A 70 6.13 1.45 15.74
N GLY A 71 5.92 1.93 16.96
CA GLY A 71 6.94 1.98 18.01
C GLY A 71 7.49 3.38 18.32
N ASN A 72 7.19 4.41 17.52
CA ASN A 72 7.69 5.79 17.72
C ASN A 72 7.54 6.32 19.16
N GLY A 73 6.32 6.21 19.73
CA GLY A 73 6.06 6.69 21.09
C GLY A 73 6.78 5.88 22.17
N ARG A 74 6.89 4.55 21.99
CA ARG A 74 7.60 3.65 22.91
C ARG A 74 9.11 3.93 22.88
N TRP A 75 9.65 4.19 21.69
CA TRP A 75 11.05 4.55 21.48
C TRP A 75 11.42 5.83 22.20
N ALA A 76 10.54 6.84 22.16
CA ALA A 76 10.76 8.09 22.87
C ALA A 76 10.68 7.89 24.39
N GLN A 77 9.66 7.15 24.85
CA GLN A 77 9.45 6.90 26.28
C GLN A 77 10.62 6.18 26.92
N SER A 78 11.19 5.17 26.25
CA SER A 78 12.36 4.43 26.78
C SER A 78 13.62 5.29 26.92
N ARG A 79 13.64 6.47 26.27
CA ARG A 79 14.74 7.44 26.29
C ARG A 79 14.42 8.72 27.06
N GLY A 80 13.28 8.78 27.75
CA GLY A 80 12.84 9.98 28.47
C GLY A 80 12.47 11.17 27.58
N LEU A 81 12.19 10.92 26.29
CA LEU A 81 11.87 11.94 25.29
C LEU A 81 10.35 12.10 25.10
N SER A 82 9.95 13.19 24.45
CA SER A 82 8.54 13.41 24.11
C SER A 82 8.11 12.50 22.96
N ARG A 83 6.82 12.15 22.87
CA ARG A 83 6.29 11.39 21.71
C ARG A 83 6.58 12.07 20.37
N SER A 84 6.61 13.41 20.36
CA SER A 84 6.94 14.19 19.16
C SER A 84 8.38 13.94 18.70
N ASP A 85 9.32 13.77 19.62
CA ASP A 85 10.71 13.43 19.30
C ASP A 85 10.80 12.03 18.68
N GLY A 86 10.02 11.08 19.20
CA GLY A 86 9.89 9.75 18.61
C GLY A 86 9.36 9.78 17.18
N HIS A 87 8.32 10.58 16.91
CA HIS A 87 7.82 10.75 15.54
C HIS A 87 8.83 11.46 14.63
N ARG A 88 9.63 12.41 15.15
CA ARG A 88 10.70 13.06 14.40
C ARG A 88 11.80 12.07 14.01
N ALA A 89 12.24 11.24 14.95
CA ALA A 89 13.20 10.17 14.70
C ALA A 89 12.64 9.15 13.69
N GLY A 90 11.36 8.79 13.83
CA GLY A 90 10.68 7.95 12.84
C GLY A 90 10.64 8.54 11.44
N ALA A 91 10.42 9.84 11.29
CA ALA A 91 10.48 10.49 9.99
C ALA A 91 11.89 10.46 9.37
N GLN A 92 12.95 10.48 10.20
CA GLN A 92 14.33 10.37 9.74
C GLN A 92 14.68 8.94 9.28
N ALA A 93 14.07 7.91 9.86
CA ALA A 93 14.28 6.50 9.48
C ALA A 93 13.72 6.15 8.09
N ILE A 94 12.78 6.94 7.55
CA ILE A 94 12.14 6.67 6.25
C ILE A 94 13.14 6.63 5.10
N ARG A 95 14.06 7.61 5.03
CA ARG A 95 14.99 7.76 3.90
C ARG A 95 15.95 6.55 3.77
N PRO A 96 16.68 6.14 4.83
CA PRO A 96 17.52 4.94 4.79
C PRO A 96 16.77 3.66 4.38
N VAL A 97 15.50 3.53 4.76
CA VAL A 97 14.66 2.39 4.38
C VAL A 97 14.32 2.43 2.88
N ILE A 98 13.95 3.60 2.34
CA ILE A 98 13.70 3.77 0.89
C ILE A 98 14.97 3.43 0.11
N GLU A 99 16.11 3.97 0.52
CA GLU A 99 17.41 3.70 -0.09
C GLU A 99 17.73 2.21 -0.10
N ARG A 100 17.67 1.55 1.06
CA ARG A 100 18.03 0.13 1.14
C ARG A 100 17.11 -0.75 0.31
N LEU A 101 15.80 -0.49 0.33
CA LEU A 101 14.85 -1.22 -0.53
C LEU A 101 15.12 -0.97 -2.02
N GLY A 102 15.47 0.26 -2.39
CA GLY A 102 15.85 0.62 -3.75
C GLY A 102 17.18 0.00 -4.22
N GLU A 103 18.16 -0.14 -3.32
CA GLU A 103 19.42 -0.87 -3.57
C GLU A 103 19.16 -2.35 -3.89
N HIS A 104 18.20 -2.98 -3.20
CA HIS A 104 17.74 -4.34 -3.49
C HIS A 104 16.91 -4.46 -4.77
N GLY A 105 16.38 -3.35 -5.31
CA GLY A 105 15.54 -3.34 -6.50
C GLY A 105 14.05 -3.59 -6.24
N VAL A 106 13.57 -3.29 -5.03
CA VAL A 106 12.13 -3.32 -4.72
C VAL A 106 11.42 -2.18 -5.47
N GLY A 107 10.40 -2.52 -6.26
CA GLY A 107 9.75 -1.57 -7.17
C GLY A 107 8.68 -0.69 -6.50
N VAL A 108 8.04 -1.17 -5.43
CA VAL A 108 6.97 -0.44 -4.73
C VAL A 108 7.14 -0.53 -3.22
N LEU A 109 7.04 0.61 -2.54
CA LEU A 109 6.97 0.71 -1.10
C LEU A 109 5.70 1.44 -0.68
N THR A 110 4.96 0.88 0.27
CA THR A 110 3.82 1.57 0.92
C THR A 110 4.06 1.75 2.41
N LEU A 111 4.17 3.00 2.86
CA LEU A 111 4.43 3.35 4.25
C LEU A 111 3.14 3.80 4.95
N PHE A 112 2.83 3.19 6.10
CA PHE A 112 1.67 3.59 6.89
C PHE A 112 2.00 4.74 7.85
N GLY A 113 1.76 5.97 7.40
CA GLY A 113 2.10 7.19 8.15
C GLY A 113 1.04 7.60 9.18
N LEU A 114 -0.24 7.62 8.78
CA LEU A 114 -1.34 8.02 9.67
C LEU A 114 -2.63 7.30 9.29
N SER A 115 -3.21 6.53 10.22
CA SER A 115 -4.48 5.83 9.96
C SER A 115 -5.71 6.74 10.11
N THR A 116 -6.84 6.35 9.52
CA THR A 116 -8.14 7.01 9.75
C THR A 116 -8.53 7.02 11.22
N GLU A 117 -8.25 5.94 11.95
CA GLU A 117 -8.52 5.84 13.39
C GLU A 117 -7.62 6.76 14.21
N ASN A 118 -6.42 7.08 13.74
CA ASN A 118 -5.50 7.99 14.44
C ASN A 118 -5.99 9.44 14.44
N LEU A 119 -6.96 9.79 13.61
CA LEU A 119 -7.58 11.12 13.63
C LEU A 119 -8.44 11.37 14.88
N SER A 120 -8.78 10.32 15.63
CA SER A 120 -9.44 10.40 16.94
C SER A 120 -8.50 10.76 18.09
N ARG A 121 -7.17 10.77 17.85
CA ARG A 121 -6.16 11.17 18.86
C ARG A 121 -6.26 12.66 19.21
N PRO A 122 -5.64 13.10 20.32
CA PRO A 122 -5.61 14.52 20.67
C PRO A 122 -5.14 15.39 19.50
N ARG A 123 -5.88 16.47 19.23
CA ARG A 123 -5.64 17.36 18.07
C ARG A 123 -4.19 17.83 17.96
N ALA A 124 -3.53 18.10 19.08
CA ALA A 124 -2.14 18.53 19.13
C ALA A 124 -1.18 17.45 18.58
N GLU A 125 -1.41 16.18 18.89
CA GLU A 125 -0.62 15.04 18.39
C GLU A 125 -0.82 14.88 16.88
N VAL A 126 -2.08 14.89 16.42
CA VAL A 126 -2.40 14.77 14.99
C VAL A 126 -1.75 15.90 14.19
N GLN A 127 -1.84 17.15 14.67
CA GLN A 127 -1.19 18.29 14.03
C GLN A 127 0.34 18.18 14.02
N ALA A 128 0.96 17.64 15.08
CA ALA A 128 2.40 17.42 15.12
C ALA A 128 2.84 16.41 14.04
N ILE A 129 2.12 15.29 13.89
CA ILE A 129 2.40 14.29 12.85
C ILE A 129 2.25 14.89 11.45
N LEU A 130 1.18 15.64 11.20
CA LEU A 130 0.95 16.31 9.91
C LEU A 130 2.03 17.37 9.60
N ARG A 131 2.52 18.09 10.61
CA ARG A 131 3.65 19.01 10.47
C ARG A 131 4.94 18.27 10.11
N LEU A 132 5.24 17.16 10.76
CA LEU A 132 6.40 16.32 10.42
C LEU A 132 6.31 15.78 8.98
N GLY A 133 5.11 15.43 8.51
CA GLY A 133 4.89 15.05 7.11
C GLY A 133 5.20 16.19 6.13
N SER A 134 4.80 17.43 6.46
CA SER A 134 5.20 18.61 5.68
C SER A 134 6.72 18.80 5.68
N GLU A 135 7.36 18.75 6.85
CA GLU A 135 8.81 18.91 7.01
C GLU A 135 9.59 17.81 6.26
N PHE A 136 9.04 16.60 6.17
CA PHE A 136 9.63 15.51 5.39
C PHE A 136 9.62 15.83 3.89
N ILE A 137 8.47 16.26 3.35
CA ILE A 137 8.36 16.64 1.93
C ILE A 137 9.33 17.79 1.62
N ASP A 138 9.33 18.84 2.44
CA ASP A 138 10.20 20.01 2.21
C ASP A 138 11.69 19.64 2.17
N ARG A 139 12.12 18.70 3.01
CA ARG A 139 13.52 18.29 3.12
C ARG A 139 13.96 17.29 2.05
N HIS A 140 13.10 16.33 1.71
CA HIS A 140 13.52 15.16 0.94
C HIS A 140 12.96 15.11 -0.48
N LEU A 141 12.02 15.97 -0.87
CA LEU A 141 11.40 15.91 -2.20
C LEU A 141 12.42 16.02 -3.34
N GLN A 142 13.38 16.94 -3.25
CA GLN A 142 14.41 17.10 -4.28
C GLN A 142 15.24 15.82 -4.44
N GLU A 143 15.76 15.28 -3.33
CA GLU A 143 16.58 14.07 -3.34
C GLU A 143 15.82 12.85 -3.86
N LEU A 144 14.55 12.70 -3.46
CA LEU A 144 13.69 11.60 -3.92
C LEU A 144 13.40 11.72 -5.42
N ASP A 145 13.19 12.95 -5.90
CA ASP A 145 12.97 13.24 -7.32
C ASP A 145 14.22 12.92 -8.15
N ASP A 146 15.39 13.40 -7.71
CA ASP A 146 16.68 13.13 -8.36
C ASP A 146 17.00 11.63 -8.40
N ALA A 147 16.58 10.89 -7.37
CA ALA A 147 16.74 9.44 -7.30
C ALA A 147 15.68 8.66 -8.11
N GLY A 148 14.76 9.35 -8.80
CA GLY A 148 13.74 8.75 -9.65
C GLY A 148 12.63 8.04 -8.88
N VAL A 149 12.33 8.48 -7.66
CA VAL A 149 11.20 7.99 -6.84
C VAL A 149 9.92 8.69 -7.29
N GLN A 150 8.88 7.91 -7.60
CA GLN A 150 7.52 8.39 -7.82
C GLN A 150 6.74 8.42 -6.51
N LEU A 151 6.38 9.61 -6.03
CA LEU A 151 5.56 9.75 -4.83
C LEU A 151 4.07 9.62 -5.15
N ARG A 152 3.36 8.86 -4.31
CA ARG A 152 1.90 8.73 -4.35
C ARG A 152 1.32 8.91 -2.95
N HIS A 153 0.10 9.41 -2.89
CA HIS A 153 -0.66 9.55 -1.65
C HIS A 153 -1.82 8.56 -1.62
N LEU A 154 -1.89 7.76 -0.56
CA LEU A 154 -2.98 6.84 -0.27
C LEU A 154 -3.80 7.39 0.91
N GLY A 155 -5.12 7.41 0.77
CA GLY A 155 -6.05 7.92 1.79
C GLY A 155 -6.82 9.15 1.36
N ASP A 156 -7.60 9.71 2.29
CA ASP A 156 -8.47 10.85 2.01
C ASP A 156 -7.74 12.18 2.15
N ARG A 157 -7.34 12.76 1.01
CA ARG A 157 -6.72 14.10 0.96
C ARG A 157 -7.60 15.16 1.59
N ASN A 158 -8.94 14.98 1.60
CA ASN A 158 -9.88 15.92 2.22
C ASN A 158 -9.66 16.14 3.70
N GLN A 159 -9.03 15.17 4.36
CA GLN A 159 -8.73 15.22 5.79
C GLN A 159 -7.38 15.87 6.10
N LEU A 160 -6.59 16.22 5.07
CA LEU A 160 -5.35 16.97 5.23
C LEU A 160 -5.62 18.48 5.31
N PRO A 161 -4.94 19.21 6.22
CA PRO A 161 -4.92 20.67 6.22
C PRO A 161 -4.48 21.20 4.85
N ARG A 162 -5.11 22.29 4.38
CA ARG A 162 -4.85 22.88 3.05
C ARG A 162 -3.35 23.05 2.74
N PRO A 163 -2.50 23.58 3.64
CA PRO A 163 -1.08 23.73 3.35
C PRO A 163 -0.38 22.40 3.05
N LEU A 164 -0.65 21.35 3.84
CA LEU A 164 -0.06 20.03 3.62
C LEU A 164 -0.60 19.37 2.34
N ARG A 165 -1.90 19.49 2.08
CA ARG A 165 -2.50 18.97 0.85
C ARG A 165 -1.84 19.53 -0.40
N ASN A 166 -1.65 20.84 -0.45
CA ASN A 166 -1.01 21.49 -1.60
C ASN A 166 0.41 20.97 -1.80
N LYS A 167 1.17 20.77 -0.72
CA LYS A 167 2.52 20.17 -0.78
C LYS A 167 2.50 18.74 -1.29
N VAL A 168 1.57 17.92 -0.80
CA VAL A 168 1.39 16.54 -1.29
C VAL A 168 1.06 16.53 -2.78
N GLU A 169 0.15 17.39 -3.23
CA GLU A 169 -0.22 17.50 -4.65
C GLU A 169 0.97 17.92 -5.52
N GLN A 170 1.75 18.91 -5.06
CA GLN A 170 2.97 19.33 -5.75
C GLN A 170 4.02 18.21 -5.81
N ALA A 171 4.25 17.51 -4.70
CA ALA A 171 5.21 16.40 -4.64
C ALA A 171 4.82 15.24 -5.59
N VAL A 172 3.53 14.86 -5.60
CA VAL A 172 3.00 13.83 -6.49
C VAL A 172 3.08 14.25 -7.95
N ALA A 173 2.74 15.51 -8.27
CA ALA A 173 2.82 16.01 -9.65
C ALA A 173 4.26 16.10 -10.15
N ARG A 174 5.17 16.58 -9.30
CA ARG A 174 6.59 16.74 -9.62
C ARG A 174 7.26 15.41 -9.95
N THR A 175 6.94 14.36 -9.18
CA THR A 175 7.56 13.03 -9.32
C THR A 175 6.75 12.08 -10.21
N ALA A 176 5.73 12.57 -10.92
CA ALA A 176 4.76 11.73 -11.62
C ALA A 176 5.38 10.85 -12.72
N GLU A 177 6.41 11.35 -13.40
CA GLU A 177 7.09 10.64 -14.50
C GLU A 177 8.26 9.76 -14.04
N ASN A 178 8.58 9.78 -12.75
CA ASN A 178 9.64 8.97 -12.17
C ASN A 178 9.27 7.47 -12.23
N ASP A 179 10.25 6.60 -12.45
CA ASP A 179 10.00 5.19 -12.73
C ASP A 179 10.96 4.19 -12.04
N ARG A 180 11.82 4.66 -11.11
CA ARG A 180 12.74 3.78 -10.37
C ARG A 180 12.06 3.04 -9.23
N MET A 181 11.28 3.76 -8.42
CA MET A 181 10.55 3.19 -7.30
C MET A 181 9.27 3.98 -7.04
N VAL A 182 8.16 3.31 -6.78
CA VAL A 182 6.93 3.97 -6.32
C VAL A 182 6.90 3.97 -4.79
N VAL A 183 6.79 5.14 -4.19
CA VAL A 183 6.61 5.29 -2.73
C VAL A 183 5.23 5.85 -2.44
N ASN A 184 4.37 5.01 -1.88
CA ASN A 184 3.03 5.35 -1.42
C ASN A 184 3.08 5.80 0.05
N LEU A 185 2.69 7.04 0.31
CA LEU A 185 2.49 7.56 1.66
C LEU A 185 1.02 7.41 2.03
N ALA A 186 0.70 6.47 2.92
CA ALA A 186 -0.64 6.26 3.42
C ALA A 186 -0.93 7.18 4.61
N VAL A 187 -1.64 8.28 4.37
CA VAL A 187 -1.98 9.33 5.35
C VAL A 187 -3.49 9.55 5.33
N SER A 188 -4.11 9.54 6.52
CA SER A 188 -5.57 9.47 6.65
C SER A 188 -6.14 8.29 5.83
N TYR A 189 -5.47 7.15 5.91
CA TYR A 189 -5.80 5.93 5.19
C TYR A 189 -6.36 4.84 6.12
N GLY A 190 -7.31 4.06 5.62
CA GLY A 190 -7.78 2.83 6.26
C GLY A 190 -8.38 1.91 5.19
N GLY A 191 -8.00 0.63 5.19
CA GLY A 191 -8.37 -0.33 4.15
C GLY A 191 -9.87 -0.53 4.04
N ARG A 192 -10.60 -0.54 5.16
CA ARG A 192 -12.08 -0.55 5.13
C ARG A 192 -12.66 0.69 4.45
N ALA A 193 -12.11 1.87 4.73
CA ALA A 193 -12.58 3.11 4.10
C ALA A 193 -12.24 3.13 2.60
N ASP A 194 -11.09 2.58 2.21
CA ASP A 194 -10.68 2.44 0.81
C ASP A 194 -11.63 1.52 0.04
N ILE A 195 -12.01 0.36 0.61
CA ILE A 195 -13.02 -0.54 0.01
C ILE A 195 -14.37 0.17 -0.13
N VAL A 196 -14.84 0.88 0.90
CA VAL A 196 -16.10 1.64 0.84
C VAL A 196 -16.04 2.69 -0.28
N HIS A 197 -14.90 3.37 -0.43
CA HIS A 197 -14.69 4.36 -1.48
C HIS A 197 -14.70 3.73 -2.88
N ALA A 198 -14.03 2.58 -3.06
CA ALA A 198 -14.05 1.83 -4.31
C ALA A 198 -15.47 1.38 -4.71
N VAL A 199 -16.26 0.91 -3.73
CA VAL A 199 -17.67 0.53 -3.95
C VAL A 199 -18.53 1.74 -4.31
N ARG A 200 -18.34 2.91 -3.67
CA ARG A 200 -19.04 4.13 -4.06
C ARG A 200 -18.74 4.52 -5.51
N ARG A 201 -17.47 4.43 -5.92
CA ARG A 201 -17.06 4.68 -7.31
C ARG A 201 -17.70 3.70 -8.30
N LEU A 202 -17.82 2.40 -7.95
CA LEU A 202 -18.54 1.43 -8.79
C LEU A 202 -19.99 1.85 -9.04
N ILE A 203 -20.67 2.34 -8.01
CA ILE A 203 -22.06 2.79 -8.09
C ILE A 203 -22.15 4.07 -8.93
N GLU A 204 -21.27 5.05 -8.70
CA GLU A 204 -21.20 6.31 -9.45
C GLU A 204 -20.92 6.08 -10.94
N ASP A 205 -20.08 5.09 -11.26
CA ASP A 205 -19.78 4.67 -12.63
C ASP A 205 -20.94 3.90 -13.31
N GLY A 206 -22.01 3.60 -12.57
CA GLY A 206 -23.17 2.86 -13.07
C GLY A 206 -22.89 1.39 -13.38
N VAL A 207 -21.92 0.78 -12.69
CA VAL A 207 -21.58 -0.64 -12.87
C VAL A 207 -22.74 -1.50 -12.42
N ARG A 208 -23.22 -2.39 -13.31
CA ARG A 208 -24.31 -3.32 -12.98
C ARG A 208 -23.84 -4.39 -11.99
N PRO A 209 -24.73 -4.93 -11.14
CA PRO A 209 -24.37 -5.94 -10.14
C PRO A 209 -23.59 -7.14 -10.71
N GLU A 210 -23.95 -7.62 -11.90
CA GLU A 210 -23.33 -8.80 -12.53
C GLU A 210 -21.92 -8.52 -13.06
N ALA A 211 -21.54 -7.24 -13.16
CA ALA A 211 -20.22 -6.80 -13.60
C ALA A 211 -19.30 -6.43 -12.41
N VAL A 212 -19.77 -6.60 -11.17
CA VAL A 212 -18.95 -6.39 -9.97
C VAL A 212 -18.10 -7.64 -9.74
N THR A 213 -16.80 -7.52 -10.00
CA THR A 213 -15.79 -8.56 -9.74
C THR A 213 -14.72 -8.05 -8.78
N GLU A 214 -13.82 -8.94 -8.32
CA GLU A 214 -12.66 -8.56 -7.53
C GLU A 214 -11.80 -7.52 -8.26
N GLU A 215 -11.60 -7.68 -9.57
CA GLU A 215 -10.85 -6.72 -10.41
C GLU A 215 -11.59 -5.38 -10.54
N ALA A 216 -12.92 -5.41 -10.63
CA ALA A 216 -13.74 -4.19 -10.70
C ALA A 216 -13.59 -3.34 -9.42
N ILE A 217 -13.43 -3.99 -8.26
CA ILE A 217 -13.11 -3.33 -6.99
C ILE A 217 -11.65 -2.88 -6.97
N ALA A 218 -10.72 -3.77 -7.32
CA ALA A 218 -9.28 -3.53 -7.24
C ALA A 218 -8.85 -2.29 -8.06
N CYS A 219 -9.39 -2.11 -9.26
CA CYS A 219 -9.10 -0.95 -10.11
C CYS A 219 -9.67 0.38 -9.61
N ARG A 220 -10.41 0.39 -8.49
CA ARG A 220 -10.97 1.60 -7.85
C ARG A 220 -10.44 1.86 -6.45
N LEU A 221 -9.61 0.95 -5.92
CA LEU A 221 -8.87 1.16 -4.67
C LEU A 221 -7.80 2.25 -4.87
N ALA A 222 -7.31 2.81 -3.77
CA ALA A 222 -6.25 3.81 -3.80
C ALA A 222 -4.92 3.30 -4.40
N THR A 223 -4.77 1.98 -4.49
CA THR A 223 -3.59 1.29 -5.04
C THR A 223 -3.75 0.87 -6.51
N ASP A 224 -4.76 1.37 -7.24
CA ASP A 224 -4.96 1.02 -8.65
C ASP A 224 -3.67 1.16 -9.49
N GLY A 225 -3.48 0.19 -10.38
CA GLY A 225 -2.31 0.09 -11.26
C GLY A 225 -1.00 -0.31 -10.56
N LEU A 226 -1.03 -0.69 -9.28
CA LEU A 226 0.12 -1.23 -8.55
C LEU A 226 -0.02 -2.73 -8.29
N PRO A 227 1.09 -3.49 -8.23
CA PRO A 227 1.06 -4.86 -7.73
C PRO A 227 0.61 -4.90 -6.27
N GLU A 228 0.01 -6.01 -5.86
CA GLU A 228 -0.29 -6.27 -4.44
C GLU A 228 1.00 -6.45 -3.63
N PRO A 229 1.01 -6.09 -2.33
CA PRO A 229 2.16 -6.31 -1.46
C PRO A 229 2.50 -7.80 -1.36
N ASP A 230 3.74 -8.13 -1.66
CA ASP A 230 4.29 -9.46 -1.43
C ASP A 230 4.70 -9.66 0.03
N LEU A 231 5.15 -8.57 0.68
CA LEU A 231 5.64 -8.56 2.05
C LEU A 231 5.05 -7.38 2.82
N LEU A 232 4.41 -7.67 3.95
CA LEU A 232 3.95 -6.68 4.92
C LEU A 232 4.81 -6.78 6.19
N ILE A 233 5.59 -5.73 6.43
CA ILE A 233 6.44 -5.56 7.61
C ILE A 233 5.70 -4.75 8.65
N ARG A 234 5.78 -5.15 9.92
CA ARG A 234 5.38 -4.31 11.04
C ARG A 234 6.45 -4.29 12.12
N ALA A 235 6.94 -3.07 12.37
CA ALA A 235 7.84 -2.76 13.47
C ALA A 235 7.09 -2.68 14.81
N GLY A 236 7.83 -2.73 15.92
CA GLY A 236 7.32 -2.45 17.27
C GLY A 236 6.53 -3.57 17.94
N GLY A 237 6.78 -4.84 17.60
CA GLY A 237 6.35 -6.04 18.34
C GLY A 237 4.89 -6.45 18.18
N GLU A 238 4.03 -5.57 17.66
CA GLU A 238 2.60 -5.83 17.53
C GLU A 238 2.30 -6.75 16.34
N ARG A 239 1.53 -7.83 16.57
CA ARG A 239 1.20 -8.84 15.53
C ARG A 239 -0.21 -8.65 14.96
N ARG A 240 -0.44 -7.54 14.25
CA ARG A 240 -1.71 -7.23 13.56
C ARG A 240 -1.47 -6.27 12.40
N ILE A 241 -2.43 -6.15 11.47
CA ILE A 241 -2.31 -5.21 10.34
C ILE A 241 -2.96 -3.85 10.58
N SER A 242 -3.78 -3.71 11.63
CA SER A 242 -4.39 -2.43 12.04
C SER A 242 -5.11 -1.69 10.90
N ASN A 243 -5.99 -2.39 10.15
CA ASN A 243 -6.75 -1.83 9.02
C ASN A 243 -5.86 -1.33 7.86
N PHE A 244 -4.59 -1.74 7.78
CA PHE A 244 -3.69 -1.41 6.68
C PHE A 244 -3.84 -2.40 5.53
N LEU A 245 -3.99 -1.90 4.30
CA LEU A 245 -4.07 -2.68 3.05
C LEU A 245 -4.94 -3.96 3.15
N VAL A 246 -6.13 -3.87 3.75
CA VAL A 246 -6.97 -5.03 4.07
C VAL A 246 -7.30 -5.89 2.85
N TRP A 247 -7.54 -5.26 1.69
CA TRP A 247 -7.78 -5.97 0.44
C TRP A 247 -6.47 -6.49 -0.14
N GLN A 248 -5.50 -5.59 -0.30
CA GLN A 248 -4.27 -5.85 -1.05
C GLN A 248 -3.34 -6.83 -0.34
N ALA A 249 -3.37 -6.92 1.00
CA ALA A 249 -2.51 -7.78 1.78
C ALA A 249 -3.06 -9.21 2.00
N ALA A 250 -4.14 -9.59 1.30
CA ALA A 250 -4.79 -10.89 1.50
C ALA A 250 -3.85 -12.09 1.37
N TYR A 251 -2.86 -12.01 0.47
CA TYR A 251 -1.85 -13.05 0.22
C TYR A 251 -0.41 -12.58 0.50
N ALA A 252 -0.24 -11.46 1.20
CA ALA A 252 1.06 -10.97 1.58
C ALA A 252 1.70 -11.89 2.64
N GLU A 253 3.02 -12.06 2.57
CA GLU A 253 3.79 -12.59 3.69
C GLU A 253 3.87 -11.56 4.80
N TYR A 254 3.74 -11.99 6.04
CA TYR A 254 3.83 -11.11 7.20
C TYR A 254 5.16 -11.30 7.92
N TYR A 255 5.86 -10.19 8.15
CA TYR A 255 7.06 -10.11 8.98
C TYR A 255 6.83 -9.12 10.11
N PHE A 256 6.89 -9.62 11.35
CA PHE A 256 6.73 -8.83 12.56
C PHE A 256 8.06 -8.80 13.29
N THR A 257 8.53 -7.61 13.67
CA THR A 257 9.77 -7.44 14.42
C THR A 257 9.53 -6.64 15.70
N GLU A 258 10.28 -6.96 16.74
CA GLU A 258 10.30 -6.21 18.00
C GLU A 258 11.00 -4.85 17.85
N THR A 259 11.82 -4.67 16.79
CA THR A 259 12.53 -3.41 16.54
C THR A 259 11.53 -2.25 16.41
N LEU A 260 11.74 -1.19 17.19
CA LEU A 260 10.92 0.01 17.14
C LEU A 260 11.25 0.81 15.87
N TRP A 261 10.24 1.42 15.22
CA TRP A 261 10.43 2.09 13.93
C TRP A 261 11.62 3.07 13.84
N PRO A 262 11.90 3.95 14.84
CA PRO A 262 13.05 4.84 14.73
C PRO A 262 14.43 4.14 14.73
N ASP A 263 14.48 2.89 15.18
CA ASP A 263 15.67 2.03 15.15
C ASP A 263 15.64 1.06 13.93
N PHE A 264 14.62 1.11 13.06
CA PHE A 264 14.49 0.25 11.88
C PHE A 264 15.24 0.86 10.69
N GLY A 265 16.38 0.28 10.31
CA GLY A 265 17.26 0.76 9.26
C GLY A 265 17.62 -0.30 8.23
N ALA A 266 18.80 -0.15 7.61
CA ALA A 266 19.24 -1.02 6.52
C ALA A 266 19.39 -2.48 6.93
N ALA A 267 19.88 -2.75 8.14
CA ALA A 267 20.04 -4.11 8.65
C ALA A 267 18.68 -4.82 8.83
N GLU A 268 17.67 -4.11 9.35
CA GLU A 268 16.32 -4.66 9.53
C GLU A 268 15.60 -4.87 8.19
N VAL A 269 15.87 -4.01 7.19
CA VAL A 269 15.40 -4.25 5.81
C VAL A 269 16.01 -5.54 5.27
N ASP A 270 17.32 -5.72 5.40
CA ASP A 270 18.02 -6.93 4.94
C ASP A 270 17.49 -8.20 5.61
N GLU A 271 17.23 -8.13 6.91
CA GLU A 271 16.67 -9.24 7.67
C GLU A 271 15.27 -9.60 7.18
N ALA A 272 14.38 -8.61 7.02
CA ALA A 272 13.01 -8.81 6.55
C ALA A 272 12.97 -9.38 5.13
N LEU A 273 13.83 -8.89 4.23
CA LEU A 273 13.96 -9.42 2.87
C LEU A 273 14.58 -10.82 2.85
N GLY A 274 15.55 -11.08 3.73
CA GLY A 274 16.14 -12.41 3.91
C GLY A 274 15.12 -13.44 4.37
N GLU A 275 14.26 -13.08 5.33
CA GLU A 275 13.14 -13.91 5.77
C GLU A 275 12.13 -14.16 4.65
N TYR A 276 11.75 -13.14 3.90
CA TYR A 276 10.89 -13.32 2.73
C TYR A 276 11.51 -14.28 1.71
N SER A 277 12.81 -14.11 1.42
CA SER A 277 13.52 -14.93 0.44
C SER A 277 13.62 -16.41 0.83
N ARG A 278 13.52 -16.74 2.13
CA ARG A 278 13.56 -18.13 2.62
C ARG A 278 12.21 -18.85 2.48
N ARG A 279 11.10 -18.12 2.33
CA ARG A 279 9.76 -18.70 2.29
C ARG A 279 9.43 -19.25 0.90
N GLN A 280 8.91 -20.47 0.86
CA GLN A 280 8.32 -21.04 -0.35
C GLN A 280 6.88 -20.51 -0.51
N ARG A 281 6.63 -19.68 -1.55
CA ARG A 281 5.28 -19.22 -1.85
C ARG A 281 4.45 -20.36 -2.42
N ARG A 282 3.39 -20.74 -1.70
CA ARG A 282 2.54 -21.88 -2.09
C ARG A 282 1.20 -21.47 -2.70
N PHE A 283 0.69 -20.24 -2.50
CA PHE A 283 -0.59 -19.75 -3.07
C PHE A 283 -1.76 -20.78 -3.06
N GLY A 284 -1.85 -21.61 -2.01
CA GLY A 284 -2.86 -22.67 -1.91
C GLY A 284 -2.57 -23.95 -2.72
N LEU A 285 -1.45 -24.04 -3.44
CA LEU A 285 -0.94 -25.26 -4.04
C LEU A 285 -0.39 -26.19 -2.94
N VAL A 286 -0.88 -27.44 -2.93
CA VAL A 286 -0.37 -28.49 -2.05
C VAL A 286 0.97 -28.99 -2.61
N PRO A 287 2.01 -29.22 -1.78
CA PRO A 287 3.28 -29.75 -2.25
C PRO A 287 3.08 -31.02 -3.05
N SER A 288 3.70 -31.09 -4.23
CA SER A 288 3.71 -32.31 -5.02
C SER A 288 4.52 -33.39 -4.29
N LYS A 289 4.32 -34.68 -4.60
CA LYS A 289 5.11 -35.77 -3.98
C LYS A 289 6.63 -35.62 -4.20
N GLN A 290 7.05 -34.82 -5.19
CA GLN A 290 8.46 -34.50 -5.45
C GLN A 290 9.03 -33.43 -4.52
N ASP A 291 8.22 -32.50 -3.99
CA ASP A 291 8.70 -31.49 -3.04
C ASP A 291 9.05 -32.09 -1.66
N ARG A 292 8.41 -33.22 -1.30
CA ARG A 292 8.68 -33.93 -0.04
C ARG A 292 9.95 -34.78 -0.07
N SER A 293 10.45 -35.17 -1.25
CA SER A 293 11.71 -35.90 -1.37
C SER A 293 12.93 -35.00 -1.15
N ASP A 294 12.84 -33.71 -1.52
CA ASP A 294 13.93 -32.76 -1.32
C ASP A 294 14.03 -32.29 0.15
N GLU A 295 12.90 -32.17 0.87
CA GLU A 295 12.89 -31.94 2.32
C GLU A 295 13.53 -33.12 3.08
N ALA A 296 13.25 -34.37 2.67
CA ALA A 296 13.79 -35.57 3.32
C ALA A 296 15.28 -35.85 3.05
N LEU A 297 15.87 -35.27 2.00
CA LEU A 297 17.30 -35.40 1.68
C LEU A 297 18.18 -34.32 2.35
N SER A 298 17.57 -33.32 3.00
CA SER A 298 18.27 -32.22 3.67
C SER A 298 18.39 -32.39 5.20
N GLY A 299 17.67 -33.36 5.78
CA GLY A 299 17.78 -33.75 7.18
C GLY A 299 18.49 -35.10 7.31
N ASP A 300 19.46 -35.16 8.21
CA ASP A 300 20.23 -36.34 8.64
C ASP A 300 21.38 -36.79 7.71
N ALA A 301 22.50 -36.08 7.85
CA ALA A 301 23.82 -36.70 7.76
C ALA A 301 24.47 -36.68 9.16
N GLU A 302 24.14 -37.66 10.00
CA GLU A 302 25.02 -38.00 11.13
C GLU A 302 26.37 -38.51 10.58
N PRO A 303 27.51 -38.05 11.11
CA PRO A 303 28.80 -38.59 10.72
C PRO A 303 28.98 -39.97 11.36
N ARG A 304 28.98 -41.02 10.54
CA ARG A 304 29.58 -42.29 10.92
C ARG A 304 31.09 -42.14 10.95
N THR A 305 31.66 -42.04 12.15
CA THR A 305 32.72 -42.91 12.74
C THR A 305 33.18 -42.33 14.06
#